data_AF-A0A3D3QIK3-F1
#
_entry.id   AF-A0A3D3QIK3-F1
#
_cell.length_a   1.000
_cell.length_b   1.000
_cell.length_c   1.000
_cell.angle_alpha   90.00
_cell.angle_beta   90.00
_cell.angle_gamma   90.00
#
_symmetry.space_group_name_H-M   'P 1'
#
loop_
_entity.id
_entity.type
_entity.pdbx_description
1 polymer ?
#
loop_
_entity_poly.entity_id
_entity_poly.type
_entity_poly.pdbx_seq_one_letter_code
_entity_poly.pdbx_strand_id
1 'polypeptide(L)' 'AIEQHRLYGISFDVAVFTNLSQDHLDYHGNMGAYRAAKLGLVRLVSKDGTLIVNADDDAWEGLE' A
#
# COMPACT_ATOMS: atom_id res chain seq x y z
N ALA A 1 -5.96 0.03 -7.92
CA ALA A 1 -7.17 0.07 -7.06
C ALA A 1 -7.14 1.25 -6.08
N ILE A 2 -6.09 1.34 -5.25
CA ILE A 2 -5.91 2.41 -4.25
C ILE A 2 -5.82 3.79 -4.90
N GLU A 3 -4.91 3.99 -5.86
CA GLU A 3 -4.76 5.27 -6.58
C GLU A 3 -5.99 5.67 -7.39
N GLN A 4 -6.80 4.70 -7.80
CA GLN A 4 -8.06 4.94 -8.50
C GLN A 4 -9.25 5.11 -7.54
N HIS A 5 -8.99 5.22 -6.24
CA HIS A 5 -9.98 5.40 -5.18
C HIS A 5 -11.12 4.36 -5.18
N ARG A 6 -10.88 3.16 -5.72
CA ARG A 6 -11.92 2.12 -5.83
C ARG A 6 -12.35 1.53 -4.48
N LEU A 7 -11.59 1.80 -3.43
CA LEU A 7 -11.82 1.33 -2.06
C LEU A 7 -12.27 2.46 -1.12
N TYR A 8 -12.56 3.65 -1.67
CA TYR A 8 -12.95 4.80 -0.87
C TYR A 8 -14.25 4.53 -0.10
N GLY A 9 -14.28 4.91 1.18
CA GLY A 9 -15.42 4.66 2.08
C GLY A 9 -15.41 3.29 2.77
N ILE A 10 -14.43 2.44 2.49
CA ILE A 10 -14.21 1.19 3.22
C ILE A 10 -13.11 1.43 4.26
N SER A 11 -13.40 1.09 5.53
CA SER A 11 -12.41 1.02 6.61
C SER A 11 -12.01 -0.43 6.80
N PHE A 12 -10.73 -0.75 6.68
CA PHE A 12 -10.23 -2.11 6.81
C PHE A 12 -9.76 -2.39 8.23
N ASP A 13 -10.26 -3.45 8.84
CA ASP A 13 -9.78 -3.93 10.14
C ASP A 13 -8.38 -4.54 10.04
N VAL A 14 -8.05 -5.15 8.89
CA VAL A 14 -6.74 -5.73 8.61
C VAL A 14 -6.32 -5.43 7.18
N ALA A 15 -5.07 -5.04 6.99
CA ALA A 15 -4.42 -4.93 5.69
C ALA A 15 -3.06 -5.65 5.70
N VAL A 16 -2.67 -6.19 4.55
CA VAL A 16 -1.41 -6.94 4.41
C VAL A 16 -0.60 -6.37 3.25
N PHE A 17 0.65 -6.01 3.52
CA PHE A 17 1.65 -5.66 2.52
C PHE A 17 2.62 -6.83 2.35
N THR A 18 2.59 -7.49 1.19
CA THR A 18 3.33 -8.74 0.96
C THR A 18 4.73 -8.52 0.40
N ASN A 19 4.88 -7.66 -0.61
CA ASN A 19 6.14 -7.34 -1.28
C ASN A 19 5.89 -6.24 -2.33
N LEU A 20 6.97 -5.67 -2.88
CA LEU A 20 6.91 -4.77 -4.02
C LEU A 20 8.11 -4.99 -4.96
N SER A 21 7.84 -5.60 -6.11
CA SER A 21 8.77 -5.66 -7.24
C SER A 21 8.27 -4.79 -8.41
N GLN A 22 9.11 -4.60 -9.43
CA GLN A 22 8.74 -3.84 -10.62
C GLN A 22 7.51 -4.43 -11.31
N ASP A 23 6.47 -3.62 -11.42
CA ASP A 23 5.22 -3.91 -12.11
C ASP A 23 4.51 -2.58 -12.46
N HIS A 24 3.69 -2.57 -13.52
CA HIS A 24 2.88 -1.43 -13.95
C HIS A 24 3.60 -0.05 -14.03
N LEU A 25 4.88 -0.02 -14.39
CA LEU A 25 5.64 1.24 -14.52
C LEU A 25 5.22 2.09 -15.72
N ASP A 26 4.58 1.50 -16.71
CA ASP A 26 3.89 2.20 -17.80
C ASP A 26 2.75 3.11 -17.28
N TYR A 27 2.13 2.71 -16.18
CA TYR A 27 1.08 3.49 -15.51
C TYR A 27 1.65 4.42 -14.43
N HIS A 28 2.50 3.90 -13.52
CA HIS A 28 3.02 4.66 -12.38
C HIS A 28 4.28 5.48 -12.69
N GLY A 29 4.92 5.27 -13.84
CA GLY A 29 6.11 5.98 -14.30
C GLY A 29 7.42 5.53 -13.65
N ASN A 30 7.45 5.31 -12.33
CA ASN A 30 8.64 4.84 -11.62
C ASN A 30 8.31 4.06 -10.33
N MET A 31 9.31 3.36 -9.79
CA MET A 31 9.16 2.54 -8.57
C MET A 31 8.74 3.35 -7.34
N GLY A 32 9.19 4.60 -7.21
CA GLY A 32 8.82 5.46 -6.08
C GLY A 32 7.34 5.83 -6.09
N ALA A 33 6.80 6.21 -7.25
CA ALA A 33 5.38 6.47 -7.45
C ALA A 33 4.54 5.20 -7.24
N TYR A 34 5.00 4.06 -7.76
CA TYR A 34 4.33 2.78 -7.57
C TYR A 34 4.24 2.39 -6.09
N ARG A 35 5.35 2.54 -5.38
CA ARG A 35 5.44 2.34 -3.93
C ARG A 35 4.46 3.27 -3.20
N ALA A 36 4.49 4.57 -3.47
CA ALA A 36 3.61 5.54 -2.83
C ALA A 36 2.12 5.20 -3.03
N ALA A 37 1.74 4.77 -4.23
CA ALA A 37 0.38 4.34 -4.54
C ALA A 37 -0.04 3.10 -3.71
N LYS A 38 0.86 2.13 -3.53
CA LYS A 38 0.61 0.92 -2.71
C LYS A 38 0.56 1.24 -1.21
N LEU A 39 1.44 2.11 -0.72
CA LEU A 39 1.47 2.54 0.69
C LEU A 39 0.24 3.36 1.08
N GLY A 40 -0.51 3.91 0.11
CA GLY A 40 -1.84 4.47 0.34
C GLY A 40 -2.82 3.50 1.03
N LEU A 41 -2.55 2.20 1.03
CA LEU A 41 -3.29 1.17 1.78
C LEU A 41 -3.41 1.50 3.27
N VAL A 42 -2.37 2.05 3.89
CA VAL A 42 -2.35 2.36 5.34
C VAL A 42 -3.41 3.38 5.72
N ARG A 43 -3.72 4.31 4.82
CA ARG A 43 -4.78 5.32 5.04
C ARG A 43 -6.19 4.73 5.05
N LEU A 44 -6.34 3.49 4.57
CA LEU A 44 -7.62 2.79 4.52
C LEU A 44 -7.80 1.86 5.74
N VAL A 45 -6.75 1.65 6.54
CA VAL A 45 -6.81 0.85 7.76
C VAL A 45 -7.49 1.67 8.86
N SER A 46 -8.43 1.04 9.56
CA SER A 46 -9.10 1.60 10.73
C SER A 46 -8.08 2.07 11.78
N LYS A 47 -8.42 3.06 12.62
CA LYS A 47 -7.53 3.55 13.70
C LYS A 47 -7.03 2.42 14.62
N ASP A 48 -7.91 1.47 14.93
CA ASP A 48 -7.60 0.29 15.76
C ASP A 48 -7.32 -0.96 14.91
N GLY A 49 -7.15 -0.77 13.59
CA GLY A 49 -6.89 -1.85 12.64
C GLY A 49 -5.43 -2.31 12.67
N THR A 50 -5.18 -3.47 12.07
CA THR A 50 -3.86 -4.09 12.02
C THR A 50 -3.28 -4.00 10.62
N LEU A 51 -2.07 -3.46 10.52
CA LEU A 51 -1.25 -3.59 9.32
C LEU A 51 -0.24 -4.72 9.52
N ILE A 52 -0.25 -5.69 8.61
CA ILE A 52 0.73 -6.77 8.56
C ILE A 52 1.68 -6.48 7.40
N VAL A 53 2.98 -6.52 7.67
CA VAL A 53 4.02 -6.34 6.66
C VAL A 53 4.88 -7.58 6.57
N ASN A 54 5.38 -7.87 5.36
CA ASN A 54 6.40 -8.87 5.18
C ASN A 54 7.78 -8.31 5.57
N ALA A 55 8.41 -8.92 6.57
CA ALA A 55 9.72 -8.49 7.05
C ALA A 55 10.87 -8.75 6.06
N ASP A 56 10.66 -9.58 5.04
CA ASP A 56 11.68 -9.90 4.03
C ASP A 56 11.75 -8.88 2.87
N ASP A 57 10.92 -7.83 2.88
CA ASP A 57 10.86 -6.81 1.83
C ASP A 57 10.75 -5.40 2.43
N ASP A 58 11.77 -4.56 2.27
CA ASP A 58 11.85 -3.22 2.88
C ASP A 58 10.93 -2.17 2.21
N ALA A 59 10.17 -2.54 1.18
CA ALA A 59 9.32 -1.58 0.47
C ALA A 59 8.19 -0.98 1.34
N TRP A 60 7.94 -1.51 2.54
CA TRP A 60 7.02 -0.93 3.52
C TRP A 60 7.66 0.11 4.45
N GLU A 61 8.98 0.32 4.44
CA GLU A 61 9.62 1.26 5.38
C GLU A 61 9.10 2.71 5.28
N GLY A 62 9.03 3.43 6.41
CA GLY A 62 8.53 4.81 6.42
C GLY A 62 7.00 4.91 6.30
N LEU A 63 6.29 3.83 6.59
CA LEU A 63 4.89 3.88 6.99
C LEU A 63 4.79 4.46 8.41
N GLU A 64 4.60 5.78 8.48
CA GLU A 64 4.22 6.50 9.70
C GLU A 64 2.73 6.87 9.68
#